data_AF-A0A815D6D5-F1
#
_entry.id   AF-A0A815D6D5-F1
#
_cell.length_a   1.000
_cell.length_b   1.000
_cell.length_c   1.000
_cell.angle_alpha   90.00
_cell.angle_beta   90.00
_cell.angle_gamma   90.00
#
_symmetry.space_group_name_H-M   'P 1'
#
loop_
_entity.id
_entity.type
_entity.pdbx_description
1 polymer ?
#
loop_
_entity_poly.entity_id
_entity_poly.type
_entity_poly.pdbx_seq_one_letter_code
_entity_poly.pdbx_strand_id
1 'polypeptide(L)'
;MNVEPVAESTSELKAPNSKLPKQGIAEGVVNSIPESWSIEQVAQWLSSIHLEKHIEKFRENEINGSLLMSDGLDDILLKELIPPLKYRIIFNNERKKLRSRQQQKSTISTANTNDIRVTLKSTNTSKMVKDRSLS
;
A
#
# COMPACT_ATOMS: atom_id res chain seq x y z
N MET A 1 25.25 59.39 28.18
CA MET A 1 24.37 59.69 27.03
C MET A 1 25.25 59.79 25.79
N ASN A 2 25.01 58.90 24.83
CA ASN A 2 25.15 59.02 23.37
C ASN A 2 24.98 57.59 22.81
N VAL A 3 23.73 57.17 22.54
CA VAL A 3 23.03 57.08 21.24
C VAL A 3 23.69 56.15 20.20
N GLU A 4 22.93 55.12 19.83
CA GLU A 4 23.19 54.03 18.86
C GLU A 4 23.39 54.51 17.41
N PRO A 5 23.78 53.63 16.46
CA PRO A 5 22.72 53.00 15.65
C PRO A 5 22.97 51.55 15.16
N VAL A 6 21.86 50.80 15.11
CA VAL A 6 21.38 49.89 14.06
C VAL A 6 22.40 49.25 13.11
N ALA A 7 22.49 47.92 13.17
CA ALA A 7 22.72 47.06 12.01
C ALA A 7 21.77 45.86 12.06
N GLU A 8 20.70 45.99 11.29
CA GLU A 8 19.85 44.92 10.77
C GLU A 8 20.68 44.04 9.81
N SER A 9 20.63 42.72 9.97
CA SER A 9 21.00 41.77 8.92
C SER A 9 20.30 40.43 9.14
N THR A 10 19.21 40.31 8.39
CA THR A 10 18.56 39.10 7.90
C THR A 10 19.54 38.05 7.39
N SER A 11 19.27 36.78 7.71
CA SER A 11 19.69 35.59 6.95
C SER A 11 18.80 34.43 7.43
N GLU A 12 17.58 34.34 6.93
CA GLU A 12 17.24 33.60 5.72
C GLU A 12 16.98 32.12 6.03
N LEU A 13 15.70 31.76 5.92
CA LEU A 13 15.17 30.41 5.81
C LEU A 13 16.00 29.60 4.81
N LYS A 14 16.87 28.71 5.30
CA LYS A 14 17.30 27.57 4.49
C LYS A 14 16.32 26.42 4.71
N ALA A 15 15.15 26.57 4.11
CA ALA A 15 14.37 25.41 3.73
C ALA A 15 15.32 24.48 2.95
N PRO A 16 15.50 23.20 3.34
CA PRO A 16 16.18 22.27 2.48
C PRO A 16 15.37 22.18 1.19
N ASN A 17 15.96 22.73 0.15
CA ASN A 17 15.51 22.70 -1.23
C ASN A 17 15.64 21.25 -1.72
N SER A 18 14.79 20.35 -1.22
CA SER A 18 14.60 19.04 -1.83
C SER A 18 13.74 19.26 -3.06
N LYS A 19 14.45 19.58 -4.15
CA LYS A 19 14.03 19.35 -5.52
C LYS A 19 13.09 18.15 -5.56
N LEU A 20 11.79 18.38 -5.72
CA LEU A 20 10.91 17.35 -6.24
C LEU A 20 11.44 17.01 -7.64
N PRO A 21 11.92 15.78 -7.88
CA PRO A 21 12.02 15.29 -9.23
C PRO A 21 10.58 15.17 -9.72
N LYS A 22 10.17 16.11 -10.59
CA LYS A 22 9.10 15.86 -11.56
C LYS A 22 9.65 14.80 -12.52
N GLN A 23 9.64 13.54 -12.12
CA GLN A 23 10.03 12.44 -13.00
C GLN A 23 8.84 11.51 -13.19
N GLY A 24 8.66 11.14 -14.46
CA GLY A 24 7.45 10.61 -15.03
C GLY A 24 6.86 9.43 -14.28
N ILE A 25 5.55 9.30 -14.46
CA ILE A 25 4.75 8.13 -14.15
C ILE A 25 5.51 6.88 -14.63
N ALA A 26 6.19 6.21 -13.71
CA ALA A 26 6.76 4.90 -13.95
C ALA A 26 5.60 3.90 -13.87
N GLU A 27 4.98 3.63 -15.02
CA GLU A 27 3.99 2.56 -15.21
C GLU A 27 4.52 1.15 -14.81
N GLY A 28 5.77 1.03 -14.36
CA GLY A 28 6.43 -0.22 -13.98
C GLY A 28 6.36 -0.63 -12.50
N VAL A 29 5.95 0.24 -11.56
CA VAL A 29 5.99 -0.10 -10.12
C VAL A 29 4.86 -1.06 -9.71
N VAL A 30 3.73 -1.04 -10.42
CA VAL A 30 2.53 -1.85 -10.11
C VAL A 30 2.62 -3.32 -10.56
N ASN A 31 3.72 -3.73 -11.18
CA ASN A 31 3.90 -5.12 -11.62
C ASN A 31 4.66 -6.01 -10.63
N SER A 32 5.25 -5.46 -9.56
CA SER A 32 5.97 -6.22 -8.53
C SER A 32 5.09 -6.62 -7.35
N ILE A 33 5.55 -7.59 -6.56
CA ILE A 33 4.86 -8.10 -5.36
C ILE A 33 5.00 -7.04 -4.25
N PRO A 34 3.92 -6.50 -3.68
CA PRO A 34 3.96 -5.45 -2.68
C PRO A 34 4.76 -5.77 -1.42
N GLU A 35 4.81 -7.04 -1.02
CA GLU A 35 5.62 -7.47 0.11
C GLU A 35 7.13 -7.26 -0.12
N SER A 36 7.57 -7.28 -1.38
CA SER A 36 8.96 -7.03 -1.79
C SER A 36 9.28 -5.56 -2.07
N TRP A 37 8.31 -4.64 -1.85
CA TRP A 37 8.53 -3.24 -2.12
C TRP A 37 9.58 -2.62 -1.21
N SER A 38 10.49 -1.84 -1.80
CA SER A 38 11.36 -0.94 -1.06
C SER A 38 10.58 0.24 -0.48
N ILE A 39 11.19 0.96 0.45
CA ILE A 39 10.61 2.20 1.02
C ILE A 39 10.26 3.20 -0.09
N GLU A 40 11.07 3.28 -1.14
CA GLU A 40 10.81 4.19 -2.26
C GLU A 40 9.59 3.76 -3.08
N GLN A 41 9.38 2.46 -3.27
CA GLN A 41 8.20 1.94 -3.95
C GLN A 41 6.93 2.16 -3.11
N VAL A 42 7.03 2.05 -1.78
CA VAL A 42 5.93 2.43 -0.86
C VAL A 42 5.64 3.93 -0.95
N ALA A 43 6.67 4.79 -1.01
CA ALA A 43 6.50 6.23 -1.19
C ALA A 43 5.80 6.58 -2.51
N GLN A 44 6.18 5.92 -3.60
CA GLN A 44 5.52 6.07 -4.91
C GLN A 44 4.05 5.63 -4.83
N TRP A 45 3.76 4.51 -4.17
CA TRP A 45 2.39 4.07 -3.95
C TRP A 45 1.59 5.08 -3.12
N LEU A 46 2.16 5.63 -2.03
CA LEU A 46 1.52 6.69 -1.23
C LEU A 46 1.18 7.92 -2.08
N SER A 47 2.08 8.33 -2.98
CA SER A 47 1.81 9.41 -3.92
C SER A 47 0.67 9.08 -4.88
N SER A 48 0.58 7.84 -5.37
CA SER A 48 -0.52 7.40 -6.25
C SER A 48 -1.91 7.48 -5.58
N ILE A 49 -1.96 7.37 -4.26
CA ILE A 49 -3.21 7.45 -3.46
C ILE A 49 -3.39 8.82 -2.79
N HIS A 50 -2.65 9.84 -3.24
CA HIS A 50 -2.73 11.23 -2.78
C HIS A 50 -2.37 11.43 -1.29
N LEU A 51 -1.44 10.62 -0.80
CA LEU A 51 -0.89 10.68 0.57
C LEU A 51 0.60 11.06 0.56
N GLU A 52 1.08 11.75 -0.47
CA GLU A 52 2.49 12.13 -0.63
C GLU A 52 3.04 12.95 0.56
N LYS A 53 2.18 13.71 1.24
CA LYS A 53 2.52 14.51 2.42
C LYS A 53 2.95 13.65 3.62
N HIS A 54 2.65 12.35 3.60
CA HIS A 54 3.02 11.41 4.66
C HIS A 54 4.26 10.60 4.31
N ILE A 55 4.83 10.75 3.11
CA ILE A 55 5.99 9.97 2.65
C ILE A 55 7.19 10.10 3.58
N GLU A 56 7.49 11.31 4.05
CA GLU A 56 8.65 11.54 4.93
C GLU A 56 8.54 10.71 6.22
N LYS A 57 7.36 10.70 6.85
CA LYS A 57 7.11 9.87 8.03
C LYS A 57 7.25 8.37 7.75
N PHE A 58 6.81 7.90 6.60
CA PHE A 58 6.99 6.50 6.20
C PHE A 58 8.46 6.16 5.94
N ARG A 59 9.25 7.10 5.43
CA ARG A 59 10.71 6.94 5.26
C ARG A 59 11.44 6.91 6.59
N GLU A 60 11.12 7.83 7.50
CA GLU A 60 11.70 7.91 8.84
C GLU A 60 11.44 6.65 9.67
N ASN A 61 10.27 6.03 9.50
CA ASN A 61 9.90 4.79 10.18
C ASN A 61 10.24 3.53 9.38
N GLU A 62 11.01 3.66 8.29
CA GLU A 62 11.48 2.57 7.45
C GLU A 62 10.37 1.62 6.96
N ILE A 63 9.19 2.19 6.67
CA ILE A 63 8.01 1.42 6.25
C ILE A 63 8.22 0.91 4.82
N ASN A 64 8.62 -0.37 4.73
CA ASN A 64 8.78 -1.08 3.48
C ASN A 64 7.52 -1.90 3.11
N GLY A 65 7.58 -2.61 1.99
CA GLY A 65 6.49 -3.43 1.46
C GLY A 65 6.04 -4.55 2.38
N SER A 66 6.99 -5.18 3.07
CA SER A 66 6.72 -6.25 4.02
C SER A 66 5.93 -5.73 5.22
N LEU A 67 6.34 -4.58 5.79
CA LEU A 67 5.61 -3.94 6.87
C LEU A 67 4.26 -3.37 6.41
N LEU A 68 4.18 -2.83 5.19
CA LEU A 68 2.93 -2.37 4.58
C LEU A 68 1.91 -3.51 4.45
N MET A 69 2.37 -4.72 4.08
CA MET A 69 1.51 -5.88 3.91
C MET A 69 1.26 -6.65 5.20
N SER A 70 2.13 -6.50 6.20
CA SER A 70 1.97 -7.09 7.53
C SER A 70 0.68 -6.65 8.21
N ASP A 71 0.11 -7.55 9.01
CA ASP A 71 -1.00 -7.24 9.89
C ASP A 71 -0.56 -6.42 11.11
N GLY A 72 0.74 -6.36 11.39
CA GLY A 72 1.33 -5.59 12.50
C GLY A 72 1.49 -4.09 12.24
N LEU A 73 1.09 -3.58 11.07
CA LEU A 73 0.94 -2.14 10.89
C LEU A 73 -0.40 -1.71 11.52
N ASP A 74 -0.33 -1.63 12.84
CA ASP A 74 -1.44 -1.45 13.76
C ASP A 74 -2.01 -0.03 13.70
N ASP A 75 -3.25 0.11 14.17
CA ASP A 75 -3.92 1.41 14.22
C ASP A 75 -3.11 2.47 14.98
N ILE A 76 -2.34 2.08 16.01
CA ILE A 76 -1.50 2.98 16.82
C ILE A 76 -0.41 3.63 15.95
N LEU A 77 0.41 2.82 15.29
CA LEU A 77 1.47 3.29 14.38
C LEU A 77 0.87 4.10 13.23
N LEU A 78 -0.29 3.67 12.72
CA LEU A 78 -0.98 4.39 11.65
C LEU A 78 -1.48 5.78 12.11
N LYS A 79 -1.80 5.98 13.40
CA LYS A 79 -2.14 7.33 13.93
C LYS A 79 -0.92 8.24 13.96
N GLU A 80 0.26 7.70 14.18
CA GLU A 80 1.51 8.48 14.22
C GLU A 80 1.95 8.90 12.82
N LEU A 81 1.93 7.95 11.88
CA LEU A 81 2.26 8.16 10.48
C LEU A 81 1.22 9.06 9.77
N ILE A 82 -0.06 8.78 10.00
CA ILE A 82 -1.20 9.45 9.35
C ILE A 82 -2.21 9.91 10.42
N PRO A 83 -1.99 11.07 11.08
CA PRO A 83 -2.87 11.52 12.15
C PRO A 83 -4.33 11.74 11.74
N PRO A 84 -4.64 12.36 10.58
CA PRO A 84 -6.03 12.61 10.19
C PRO A 84 -6.77 11.31 9.86
N LEU A 85 -7.90 11.08 10.55
CA LEU A 85 -8.71 9.87 10.39
C LEU A 85 -9.14 9.63 8.93
N LYS A 86 -9.51 10.70 8.20
CA LYS A 86 -9.91 10.64 6.79
C LYS A 86 -8.85 9.94 5.92
N TYR A 87 -7.58 10.25 6.13
CA TYR A 87 -6.48 9.69 5.33
C TYR A 87 -6.16 8.25 5.72
N ARG A 88 -6.31 7.88 7.00
CA ARG A 88 -6.18 6.48 7.44
C ARG A 88 -7.22 5.57 6.79
N ILE A 89 -8.45 6.06 6.64
CA ILE A 89 -9.52 5.32 5.96
C ILE A 89 -9.13 5.06 4.50
N ILE A 90 -8.64 6.10 3.79
CA ILE A 90 -8.17 5.97 2.40
C ILE A 90 -7.02 4.96 2.33
N PHE A 91 -6.00 5.12 3.18
CA PHE A 91 -4.86 4.21 3.25
C PHE A 91 -5.29 2.76 3.45
N ASN A 92 -6.14 2.48 4.42
CA ASN A 92 -6.60 1.12 4.71
C ASN A 92 -7.44 0.54 3.58
N ASN A 93 -8.26 1.35 2.90
CA ASN A 93 -9.01 0.89 1.73
C ASN A 93 -8.08 0.54 0.57
N GLU A 94 -7.08 1.37 0.29
CA GLU A 94 -6.10 1.10 -0.77
C GLU A 94 -5.19 -0.09 -0.42
N ARG A 95 -4.79 -0.24 0.85
CA ARG A 95 -4.05 -1.40 1.36
C ARG A 95 -4.84 -2.69 1.18
N LYS A 96 -6.15 -2.68 1.48
CA LYS A 96 -7.05 -3.82 1.22
C LYS A 96 -7.12 -4.16 -0.26
N LYS A 97 -7.26 -3.15 -1.14
CA LYS A 97 -7.25 -3.35 -2.61
C LYS A 97 -5.94 -3.97 -3.09
N LEU A 98 -4.80 -3.54 -2.55
CA LEU A 98 -3.50 -4.12 -2.88
C LEU A 98 -3.44 -5.62 -2.52
N ARG A 99 -3.93 -6.00 -1.33
CA ARG A 99 -4.00 -7.41 -0.92
C ARG A 99 -4.93 -8.23 -1.81
N SER A 100 -6.10 -7.70 -2.18
CA SER A 100 -7.02 -8.39 -3.09
C SER A 100 -6.43 -8.61 -4.49
N ARG A 101 -5.62 -7.68 -5.00
CA ARG A 101 -4.92 -7.83 -6.28
C ARG A 101 -3.86 -8.93 -6.26
N GLN A 102 -3.20 -9.17 -5.12
CA GLN A 102 -2.25 -10.28 -4.97
C GLN A 102 -2.94 -11.65 -5.07
N GLN A 103 -4.13 -11.78 -4.49
CA GLN A 103 -4.87 -13.05 -4.49
C GLN A 103 -5.46 -13.42 -5.86
N GLN A 104 -5.61 -12.46 -6.78
CA GLN A 104 -6.08 -12.76 -8.15
C GLN A 104 -4.94 -13.10 -9.12
N LYS A 105 -3.71 -12.63 -8.88
CA LYS A 105 -2.55 -13.03 -9.72
C LYS A 105 -2.16 -14.50 -9.51
N SER A 106 -2.47 -15.10 -8.36
CA SER A 106 -2.19 -16.52 -8.08
C SER A 106 -3.14 -17.51 -8.77
N THR A 107 -4.28 -17.08 -9.32
CA THR A 107 -5.25 -18.00 -9.97
C THR A 107 -5.11 -18.11 -11.48
N ILE A 108 -4.27 -17.28 -12.13
CA ILE A 108 -4.16 -17.23 -13.61
C ILE A 108 -2.86 -17.86 -14.14
N SER A 109 -1.85 -18.07 -13.29
CA SER A 109 -0.55 -18.65 -13.69
C SER A 109 -0.48 -20.18 -13.60
N THR A 110 -1.58 -20.87 -13.89
CA THR A 110 -1.59 -22.34 -14.10
C THR A 110 -2.52 -22.71 -15.26
N ALA A 111 -2.44 -21.99 -16.37
CA ALA A 111 -3.23 -22.29 -17.56
C ALA A 111 -2.44 -22.10 -18.86
N ASN A 112 -1.14 -22.47 -18.88
CA ASN A 112 -0.46 -22.74 -20.15
C ASN A 112 0.80 -23.63 -19.97
N THR A 113 0.59 -24.91 -19.68
CA THR A 113 1.51 -25.96 -20.13
C THR A 113 0.62 -27.09 -20.63
N ASN A 114 0.68 -27.32 -21.95
CA ASN A 114 0.03 -28.44 -22.60
C ASN A 114 0.55 -29.75 -22.02
N ASP A 115 -0.11 -30.33 -21.01
CA ASP A 115 0.09 -31.74 -20.66
C ASP A 115 -1.12 -32.33 -19.90
N ILE A 116 -1.95 -33.03 -20.68
CA ILE A 116 -2.55 -34.35 -20.42
C ILE A 116 -3.20 -34.63 -19.04
N ARG A 117 -4.54 -34.82 -19.08
CA ARG A 117 -5.41 -35.64 -18.20
C ARG A 117 -5.02 -35.74 -16.70
N VAL A 118 -5.89 -35.25 -15.81
CA VAL A 118 -6.70 -36.12 -14.93
C VAL A 118 -7.94 -35.34 -14.49
N THR A 119 -9.09 -35.94 -14.81
CA THR A 119 -10.42 -35.59 -14.33
C THR A 119 -10.49 -35.70 -12.82
N LEU A 120 -10.72 -34.60 -12.09
CA LEU A 120 -11.26 -34.68 -10.74
C LEU A 120 -12.60 -33.94 -10.68
N LYS A 121 -13.65 -34.77 -10.73
CA LYS A 121 -15.04 -34.43 -10.47
C LYS A 121 -15.16 -34.05 -8.99
N SER A 122 -15.34 -32.77 -8.66
CA SER A 122 -15.88 -32.39 -7.36
C SER A 122 -17.39 -32.37 -7.44
N THR A 123 -18.01 -33.51 -7.15
CA THR A 123 -19.43 -33.62 -6.86
C THR A 123 -19.72 -32.89 -5.54
N ASN A 124 -20.33 -31.71 -5.62
CA ASN A 124 -20.99 -31.13 -4.46
C ASN A 124 -22.29 -31.93 -4.22
N THR A 125 -22.21 -32.87 -3.28
CA THR A 125 -23.33 -33.65 -2.78
C THR A 125 -24.28 -32.74 -1.99
N SER A 126 -25.20 -32.09 -2.71
CA SER A 126 -26.35 -31.43 -2.09
C SER A 126 -27.53 -32.40 -2.05
N LYS A 127 -27.95 -32.74 -0.82
CA LYS A 127 -29.28 -33.23 -0.43
C LYS A 127 -29.73 -34.58 -0.99
N MET A 128 -29.51 -35.63 -0.18
CA MET A 128 -30.53 -36.65 0.08
C MET A 128 -30.55 -36.85 1.58
N VAL A 129 -31.71 -36.93 2.23
CA VAL A 129 -32.42 -38.17 2.61
C VAL A 129 -33.52 -37.66 3.60
N LYS A 130 -34.77 -38.10 3.71
CA LYS A 130 -35.59 -39.25 3.30
C LYS A 130 -37.03 -38.73 3.45
N ASP A 131 -37.92 -38.78 2.47
CA ASP A 131 -38.75 -39.90 2.03
C ASP A 131 -40.23 -39.53 2.22
N ARG A 132 -40.99 -39.75 1.16
CA ARG A 132 -42.43 -39.67 1.06
C ARG A 132 -42.86 -41.03 0.53
N SER A 133 -43.69 -41.75 1.27
CA SER A 133 -44.61 -42.80 0.78
C SER A 133 -45.62 -43.01 1.91
N LEU A 134 -46.86 -42.52 1.80
CA LEU A 134 -47.98 -43.13 1.07
C LEU A 134 -48.15 -44.62 1.41
N SER A 135 -49.13 -44.95 2.25
CA SER A 135 -50.30 -45.72 1.84
C SER A 135 -51.43 -45.58 2.84
#